data_AF-A0A661XII1-F1
#
_entry.id   AF-A0A661XII1-F1
#
_cell.length_a   1.000
_cell.length_b   1.000
_cell.length_c   1.000
_cell.angle_alpha   90.00
_cell.angle_beta   90.00
_cell.angle_gamma   90.00
#
_symmetry.space_group_name_H-M   'P 1'
#
loop_
_entity.id
_entity.type
_entity.pdbx_description
1 polymer ?
#
loop_
_entity_poly.entity_id
_entity_poly.type
_entity_poly.pdbx_seq_one_letter_code
_entity_poly.pdbx_strand_id
1 'polypeptide(L)'
;METIEYFLIIVNLIVGFSCAIILARFLNKARSKSKRILHYFVILIAIYFIECVAMVMGMGIPVFSVILAFVWGIVFGLRFRISASKHNALKASFLLSLYSSFPAASFIFVPFVCWASGWNVLSIEEGIQFGIPAFLHLPWPLNTILGFYLALTIGAVLFKTVITTGEVSLFIHYAGNHNKET
;
A
#
# COMPACT_ATOMS: atom_id res chain seq x y z
N MET A 1 -18.46 -7.54 17.81
CA MET A 1 -17.42 -6.57 17.40
C MET A 1 -16.05 -7.24 17.44
N GLU A 2 -15.62 -7.73 18.61
CA GLU A 2 -14.31 -8.41 18.78
C GLU A 2 -14.04 -9.57 17.80
N THR A 3 -15.00 -10.47 17.57
CA THR A 3 -14.80 -11.63 16.66
C THR A 3 -14.50 -11.22 15.22
N ILE A 4 -15.12 -10.13 14.74
CA ILE A 4 -14.94 -9.62 13.37
C ILE A 4 -13.57 -8.93 13.27
N GLU A 5 -13.18 -8.18 14.29
CA GLU A 5 -11.86 -7.54 14.36
C GLU A 5 -10.73 -8.58 14.36
N TYR A 6 -10.81 -9.61 15.21
CA TYR A 6 -9.83 -10.70 15.24
C TYR A 6 -9.79 -11.46 13.91
N PHE A 7 -10.95 -11.71 13.30
CA PHE A 7 -11.00 -12.35 11.98
C PHE A 7 -10.30 -11.49 10.91
N LEU A 8 -10.57 -10.18 10.87
CA LEU A 8 -9.92 -9.26 9.93
C LEU A 8 -8.42 -9.20 10.16
N ILE A 9 -7.95 -9.14 11.41
CA ILE A 9 -6.52 -9.16 11.74
C ILE A 9 -5.87 -10.46 11.22
N ILE A 10 -6.47 -11.61 11.50
CA ILE A 10 -5.94 -12.92 11.08
C ILE A 10 -5.89 -13.01 9.55
N VAL A 11 -6.97 -12.63 8.85
CA VAL A 11 -7.00 -12.65 7.39
C VAL A 11 -5.93 -11.71 6.81
N ASN A 12 -5.81 -10.51 7.37
CA ASN A 12 -4.84 -9.51 6.92
C ASN A 12 -3.39 -10.00 7.12
N LEU A 13 -3.10 -10.68 8.23
CA LEU A 13 -1.81 -11.34 8.47
C LEU A 13 -1.58 -12.52 7.50
N ILE A 14 -2.53 -13.43 7.33
CA ILE A 14 -2.35 -14.58 6.43
C ILE A 14 -2.09 -14.13 4.99
N VAL A 15 -2.88 -13.17 4.50
CA VAL A 15 -2.73 -12.60 3.16
C VAL A 15 -1.40 -11.85 3.05
N GLY A 16 -1.07 -10.99 4.03
CA GLY A 16 0.18 -10.23 4.06
C GLY A 16 1.42 -11.13 4.06
N PHE A 17 1.42 -12.22 4.82
CA PHE A 17 2.54 -13.16 4.87
C PHE A 17 2.63 -14.02 3.60
N SER A 18 1.50 -14.48 3.08
CA SER A 18 1.45 -15.27 1.85
C SER A 18 1.96 -14.48 0.65
N CYS A 19 1.49 -13.23 0.51
CA CYS A 19 1.96 -12.31 -0.52
C CYS A 19 3.45 -11.95 -0.35
N ALA A 20 3.95 -11.82 0.88
CA ALA A 20 5.36 -11.57 1.14
C ALA A 20 6.26 -12.69 0.59
N ILE A 21 5.88 -13.96 0.73
CA ILE A 21 6.65 -15.10 0.22
C ILE A 21 6.72 -15.05 -1.31
N ILE A 22 5.59 -14.82 -1.97
CA ILE A 22 5.50 -14.75 -3.43
C ILE A 22 6.36 -13.58 -3.94
N LEU A 23 6.22 -12.40 -3.32
CA LEU A 23 6.97 -11.21 -3.71
C LEU A 23 8.47 -11.37 -3.42
N ALA A 24 8.87 -11.98 -2.31
CA ALA A 24 10.28 -12.26 -2.00
C ALA A 24 10.95 -13.13 -3.08
N ARG A 25 10.23 -14.11 -3.63
CA ARG A 25 10.73 -14.92 -4.76
C ARG A 25 10.92 -14.08 -6.02
N PHE A 26 9.96 -13.21 -6.34
CA PHE A 26 10.07 -12.29 -7.48
C PHE A 26 11.20 -11.28 -7.32
N LEU A 27 11.34 -10.66 -6.14
CA LEU A 27 12.41 -9.71 -5.83
C LEU A 27 13.80 -10.35 -5.94
N ASN A 28 13.92 -11.62 -5.52
CA ASN A 28 15.19 -12.32 -5.65
C ASN A 28 15.56 -12.59 -7.12
N LYS A 29 14.57 -12.93 -7.96
CA LYS A 29 14.76 -13.15 -9.40
C LYS A 29 15.05 -11.86 -10.17
N ALA A 30 14.58 -10.71 -9.70
CA ALA A 30 14.77 -9.42 -10.36
C ALA A 30 16.19 -8.84 -10.21
N ARG A 31 17.01 -9.35 -9.28
CA ARG A 31 18.32 -8.78 -8.96
C ARG A 31 19.47 -9.55 -9.61
N SER A 32 20.51 -8.82 -10.03
CA SER A 32 21.74 -9.42 -10.58
C SER A 32 22.49 -10.28 -9.54
N LYS A 33 22.54 -9.86 -8.27
CA LYS A 33 23.10 -10.64 -7.15
C LYS A 33 21.97 -11.20 -6.29
N SER A 34 21.73 -12.50 -6.40
CA SER A 34 20.77 -13.26 -5.60
C SER A 34 21.14 -13.15 -4.11
N LYS A 35 20.15 -12.82 -3.26
CA LYS A 35 20.25 -12.93 -1.80
C LYS A 35 19.40 -14.11 -1.33
N ARG A 36 19.51 -14.51 -0.07
CA ARG A 36 18.56 -15.49 0.51
C ARG A 36 17.14 -14.91 0.45
N ILE A 37 16.18 -15.69 -0.07
CA ILE A 37 14.74 -15.32 -0.13
C ILE A 37 14.24 -14.86 1.25
N LEU A 38 14.71 -15.52 2.32
CA LEU A 38 14.42 -15.16 3.71
C LEU A 38 14.71 -13.69 4.04
N HIS A 39 15.78 -13.12 3.48
CA HIS A 39 16.12 -11.71 3.73
C HIS A 39 15.10 -10.75 3.09
N TYR A 40 14.58 -11.07 1.90
CA TYR A 40 13.50 -10.27 1.30
C TYR A 40 12.18 -10.46 2.04
N PHE A 41 11.89 -11.68 2.48
CA PHE A 41 10.70 -11.98 3.26
C PHE A 41 10.67 -11.17 4.57
N VAL A 42 11.77 -11.14 5.33
CA VAL A 42 11.88 -10.35 6.57
C VAL A 42 11.69 -8.85 6.30
N ILE A 43 12.28 -8.33 5.22
CA ILE A 43 12.09 -6.92 4.81
C ILE A 43 10.62 -6.64 4.48
N LEU A 44 9.95 -7.52 3.75
CA LEU A 44 8.55 -7.35 3.39
C LEU A 44 7.64 -7.38 4.61
N ILE A 45 7.88 -8.28 5.57
CA ILE A 45 7.15 -8.27 6.84
C ILE A 45 7.38 -6.96 7.60
N ALA A 46 8.62 -6.48 7.66
CA ALA A 46 8.93 -5.21 8.35
C ALA A 46 8.22 -4.02 7.68
N ILE A 47 8.21 -3.96 6.33
CA ILE A 47 7.44 -2.96 5.58
C ILE A 47 5.96 -3.06 5.93
N TYR A 48 5.40 -4.27 5.89
CA TYR A 48 3.99 -4.51 6.21
C TYR A 48 3.63 -4.04 7.61
N PHE A 49 4.47 -4.36 8.59
CA PHE A 49 4.29 -3.96 9.98
C PHE A 49 4.34 -2.43 10.13
N ILE A 50 5.31 -1.76 9.52
CA ILE A 50 5.42 -0.30 9.54
C ILE A 50 4.19 0.35 8.89
N GLU A 51 3.71 -0.20 7.78
CA GLU A 51 2.48 0.27 7.12
C GLU A 51 1.27 0.07 8.03
N CYS A 52 1.11 -1.09 8.68
CA CYS A 52 0.04 -1.30 9.65
C CYS A 52 0.10 -0.30 10.81
N VAL A 53 1.29 -0.06 11.39
CA VAL A 53 1.46 0.93 12.46
C VAL A 53 1.11 2.34 11.98
N ALA A 54 1.54 2.71 10.77
CA ALA A 54 1.20 4.01 10.18
C ALA A 54 -0.31 4.19 9.99
N MET A 55 -1.05 3.11 9.72
CA MET A 55 -2.51 3.15 9.61
C MET A 55 -3.23 3.25 10.97
N VAL A 56 -2.64 2.73 12.05
CA VAL A 56 -3.23 2.77 13.41
C VAL A 56 -3.01 4.12 14.10
N MET A 57 -2.01 4.90 13.68
CA MET A 57 -1.61 6.18 14.29
C MET A 57 -2.57 7.38 14.06
N GLY A 58 -3.88 7.14 13.83
CA GLY A 58 -4.93 8.18 13.84
C GLY A 58 -5.19 8.90 12.50
N MET A 59 -5.93 10.01 12.54
CA MET A 59 -6.51 10.75 11.37
C MET A 59 -5.51 11.28 10.32
N GLY A 60 -4.20 11.05 10.49
CA GLY A 60 -3.15 11.28 9.48
C GLY A 60 -3.03 10.18 8.41
N ILE A 61 -4.01 9.27 8.35
CA ILE A 61 -4.10 8.02 7.57
C ILE A 61 -3.46 8.09 6.17
N PRO A 62 -3.85 9.01 5.26
CA PRO A 62 -3.23 9.05 3.94
C PRO A 62 -1.83 9.69 3.96
N VAL A 63 -1.51 10.59 4.89
CA VAL A 63 -0.26 11.35 4.87
C VAL A 63 0.93 10.47 5.24
N PHE A 64 0.85 9.71 6.35
CA PHE A 64 1.94 8.83 6.75
C PHE A 64 2.17 7.68 5.76
N SER A 65 1.09 7.09 5.24
CA SER A 65 1.21 6.02 4.24
C SER A 65 1.77 6.53 2.90
N VAL A 66 1.44 7.78 2.52
CA VAL A 66 2.03 8.43 1.35
C VAL A 66 3.51 8.77 1.58
N ILE A 67 3.90 9.28 2.75
CA ILE A 67 5.31 9.52 3.10
C ILE A 67 6.11 8.22 3.03
N LEU A 68 5.57 7.11 3.54
CA LEU A 68 6.20 5.80 3.42
C LEU A 68 6.41 5.38 1.97
N ALA A 69 5.51 5.73 1.05
CA ALA A 69 5.71 5.45 -0.37
C ALA A 69 6.94 6.15 -0.95
N PHE A 70 7.21 7.40 -0.56
CA PHE A 70 8.47 8.10 -0.91
C PHE A 70 9.69 7.39 -0.31
N VAL A 71 9.62 7.00 0.98
CA VAL A 71 10.72 6.29 1.64
C VAL A 71 11.02 4.97 0.91
N TRP A 72 9.98 4.20 0.59
CA TRP A 72 10.13 2.94 -0.13
C TRP A 72 10.63 3.17 -1.56
N GLY A 73 10.08 4.12 -2.31
CA GLY A 73 10.53 4.39 -3.68
C GLY A 73 12.00 4.80 -3.75
N ILE A 74 12.51 5.60 -2.80
CA ILE A 74 13.93 5.91 -2.66
C ILE A 74 14.75 4.66 -2.32
N VAL A 75 14.39 3.92 -1.26
CA VAL A 75 15.13 2.74 -0.78
C VAL A 75 15.23 1.68 -1.88
N PHE A 76 14.12 1.42 -2.58
CA PHE A 76 14.09 0.44 -3.66
C PHE A 76 14.69 0.99 -4.95
N GLY A 77 14.59 2.29 -5.24
CA GLY A 77 15.22 2.94 -6.39
C GLY A 77 16.74 2.82 -6.34
N LEU A 78 17.33 3.14 -5.19
CA LEU A 78 18.76 2.94 -4.93
C LEU A 78 19.15 1.45 -5.03
N ARG A 79 18.30 0.55 -4.54
CA ARG A 79 18.57 -0.90 -4.54
C ARG A 79 18.47 -1.55 -5.92
N PHE A 80 17.55 -1.07 -6.77
CA PHE A 80 17.32 -1.56 -8.13
C PHE A 80 18.09 -0.80 -9.20
N ARG A 81 18.82 0.26 -8.82
CA ARG A 81 19.77 0.97 -9.68
C ARG A 81 20.71 0.04 -10.46
N ILE A 82 21.15 -1.04 -9.80
CA ILE A 82 22.09 -2.06 -10.33
C ILE A 82 21.32 -3.34 -10.72
N SER A 83 20.06 -3.21 -11.15
CA SER A 83 19.24 -4.34 -11.56
C SER A 83 19.74 -4.93 -12.89
N ALA A 84 19.61 -6.25 -13.04
CA ALA A 84 19.93 -6.95 -14.28
C ALA A 84 18.96 -6.59 -15.43
N SER A 85 17.74 -6.16 -15.10
CA SER A 85 16.72 -5.76 -16.08
C SER A 85 15.86 -4.63 -15.54
N LYS A 86 15.73 -3.55 -16.34
CA LYS A 86 14.87 -2.40 -16.05
C LYS A 86 13.40 -2.83 -15.90
N HIS A 87 12.94 -3.68 -16.81
CA HIS A 87 11.56 -4.20 -16.80
C HIS A 87 11.25 -4.99 -15.52
N ASN A 88 12.16 -5.87 -15.09
CA ASN A 88 11.95 -6.67 -13.88
C ASN A 88 12.02 -5.82 -12.60
N ALA A 89 12.84 -4.77 -12.59
CA ALA A 89 12.88 -3.82 -11.48
C ALA A 89 11.60 -2.99 -11.36
N LEU A 90 11.06 -2.50 -12.49
CA LEU A 90 9.78 -1.78 -12.50
C LEU A 90 8.62 -2.68 -12.08
N LYS A 91 8.57 -3.92 -12.60
CA LYS A 91 7.55 -4.90 -12.21
C LYS A 91 7.64 -5.24 -10.71
N ALA A 92 8.85 -5.41 -10.19
CA ALA A 92 9.08 -5.64 -8.76
C ALA A 92 8.64 -4.45 -7.90
N SER A 93 8.95 -3.22 -8.33
CA SER A 93 8.50 -1.99 -7.66
C SER A 93 6.99 -1.84 -7.65
N PHE A 94 6.33 -2.14 -8.78
CA PHE A 94 4.88 -2.11 -8.88
C PHE A 94 4.24 -3.11 -7.93
N LEU A 95 4.71 -4.37 -7.93
CA LEU A 95 4.20 -5.41 -7.03
C LEU A 95 4.45 -5.09 -5.55
N LEU A 96 5.59 -4.48 -5.25
CA LEU A 96 5.91 -4.01 -3.91
C LEU A 96 4.97 -2.88 -3.48
N SER A 97 4.69 -1.92 -4.36
CA SER A 97 3.74 -0.85 -4.04
C SER A 97 2.36 -1.41 -3.74
N LEU A 98 1.86 -2.32 -4.59
CA LEU A 98 0.60 -3.03 -4.35
C LEU A 98 0.63 -3.76 -3.01
N TYR A 99 1.75 -4.43 -2.70
CA TYR A 99 1.93 -5.12 -1.44
C TYR A 99 1.88 -4.17 -0.23
N SER A 100 2.60 -3.05 -0.28
CA SER A 100 2.60 -2.03 0.78
C SER A 100 1.27 -1.29 0.90
N SER A 101 0.39 -1.44 -0.09
CA SER A 101 -0.95 -0.84 -0.10
C SER A 101 -2.02 -1.78 0.47
N PHE A 102 -1.72 -3.07 0.73
CA PHE A 102 -2.67 -4.01 1.32
C PHE A 102 -3.26 -3.54 2.66
N PRO A 103 -2.47 -2.98 3.60
CA PRO A 103 -3.03 -2.43 4.83
C PRO A 103 -4.08 -1.34 4.56
N ALA A 104 -3.82 -0.44 3.61
CA ALA A 104 -4.79 0.57 3.19
C ALA A 104 -6.00 -0.04 2.48
N ALA A 105 -5.79 -1.01 1.59
CA ALA A 105 -6.86 -1.71 0.89
C ALA A 105 -7.78 -2.50 1.82
N SER A 106 -7.26 -2.99 2.95
CA SER A 106 -8.06 -3.70 3.94
C SER A 106 -9.18 -2.86 4.55
N PHE A 107 -9.09 -1.52 4.50
CA PHE A 107 -10.15 -0.63 5.00
C PHE A 107 -11.45 -0.70 4.18
N ILE A 108 -11.43 -1.29 2.98
CA ILE A 108 -12.66 -1.53 2.23
C ILE A 108 -13.62 -2.49 2.95
N PHE A 109 -13.12 -3.26 3.91
CA PHE A 109 -13.95 -4.10 4.77
C PHE A 109 -14.79 -3.29 5.77
N VAL A 110 -14.42 -2.05 6.10
CA VAL A 110 -15.20 -1.21 7.04
C VAL A 110 -16.62 -0.98 6.52
N PRO A 111 -16.84 -0.48 5.28
CA PRO A 111 -18.18 -0.42 4.70
C PRO A 111 -18.93 -1.76 4.72
N PHE A 112 -18.25 -2.87 4.45
CA PHE A 112 -18.89 -4.20 4.47
C PHE A 112 -19.38 -4.57 5.88
N VAL A 113 -18.57 -4.32 6.91
CA VAL A 113 -18.95 -4.58 8.31
C VAL A 113 -20.08 -3.65 8.75
N CYS A 114 -20.06 -2.37 8.37
CA CYS A 114 -21.15 -1.42 8.62
C CYS A 114 -22.45 -1.92 7.99
N TRP A 115 -22.41 -2.29 6.71
CA TRP A 115 -23.56 -2.83 6.00
C TRP A 115 -24.12 -4.10 6.66
N ALA A 116 -23.25 -5.05 7.03
CA ALA A 116 -23.64 -6.27 7.73
C ALA A 116 -24.21 -5.99 9.14
N SER A 117 -23.84 -4.87 9.75
CA SER A 117 -24.34 -4.40 11.04
C SER A 117 -25.63 -3.58 10.92
N GLY A 118 -26.21 -3.46 9.73
CA GLY A 118 -27.48 -2.77 9.47
C GLY A 118 -27.36 -1.29 9.11
N TRP A 119 -26.15 -0.77 8.92
CA TRP A 119 -25.94 0.62 8.50
C TRP A 119 -26.21 0.78 7.00
N ASN A 120 -26.95 1.82 6.61
CA ASN A 120 -27.05 2.30 5.25
C ASN A 120 -25.76 3.04 4.84
N VAL A 121 -24.81 2.29 4.30
CA VAL A 121 -23.50 2.79 3.85
C VAL A 121 -23.54 3.80 2.69
N LEU A 122 -24.72 4.03 2.08
CA LEU A 122 -24.96 5.02 1.03
C LEU A 122 -25.68 6.29 1.56
N SER A 123 -26.11 6.31 2.83
CA SER A 123 -26.72 7.48 3.47
C SER A 123 -25.65 8.49 3.87
N ILE A 124 -25.95 9.77 3.66
CA ILE A 124 -25.11 10.89 4.08
C ILE A 124 -25.23 11.08 5.59
N GLU A 125 -26.44 10.94 6.13
CA GLU A 125 -26.75 11.09 7.55
C GLU A 125 -25.96 10.08 8.38
N GLU A 126 -25.97 8.81 7.95
CA GLU A 126 -25.17 7.77 8.59
C GLU A 126 -23.68 7.97 8.38
N GLY A 127 -23.25 8.49 7.23
CA GLY A 127 -21.85 8.88 7.01
C GLY A 127 -21.36 9.92 8.02
N ILE A 128 -22.18 10.95 8.28
CA ILE A 128 -21.87 11.99 9.28
C ILE A 128 -21.85 11.39 10.69
N GLN A 129 -22.82 10.54 11.04
CA GLN A 129 -22.85 9.85 12.33
C GLN A 129 -21.66 8.91 12.53
N PHE A 130 -21.18 8.28 11.46
CA PHE A 130 -19.98 7.44 11.45
C PHE A 130 -18.69 8.25 11.66
N GLY A 131 -18.74 9.58 11.50
CA GLY A 131 -17.60 10.48 11.68
C GLY A 131 -16.95 10.95 10.38
N ILE A 132 -17.61 10.78 9.22
CA ILE A 132 -17.16 11.41 7.98
C ILE A 132 -17.29 12.92 8.12
N PRO A 133 -16.22 13.71 7.87
CA PRO A 133 -16.24 15.12 8.22
C PRO A 133 -17.18 15.92 7.31
N ALA A 134 -18.33 16.34 7.85
CA ALA A 134 -19.33 17.13 7.12
C ALA A 134 -18.78 18.48 6.61
N PHE A 135 -17.80 19.05 7.31
CA PHE A 135 -17.17 20.32 6.94
C PHE A 135 -16.35 20.26 5.64
N LEU A 136 -16.01 19.05 5.15
CA LEU A 136 -15.31 18.90 3.88
C LEU A 136 -16.23 19.11 2.66
N HIS A 137 -17.55 19.25 2.86
CA HIS A 137 -18.55 19.46 1.81
C HIS A 137 -18.37 18.51 0.60
N LEU A 138 -18.02 17.26 0.87
CA LEU A 138 -17.76 16.26 -0.17
C LEU A 138 -19.06 15.97 -0.94
N PRO A 139 -19.01 15.91 -2.29
CA PRO A 139 -20.18 15.56 -3.09
C PRO A 139 -20.54 14.09 -2.90
N TRP A 140 -21.82 13.75 -3.09
CA TRP A 140 -22.22 12.35 -3.17
C TRP A 140 -21.53 11.65 -4.37
N PRO A 141 -20.99 10.43 -4.21
CA PRO A 141 -21.08 9.53 -3.05
C PRO A 141 -19.94 9.65 -2.03
N LEU A 142 -18.99 10.59 -2.17
CA LEU A 142 -17.79 10.70 -1.32
C LEU A 142 -18.08 11.04 0.14
N ASN A 143 -19.26 11.57 0.45
CA ASN A 143 -19.74 11.85 1.80
C ASN A 143 -20.50 10.66 2.45
N THR A 144 -20.54 9.50 1.80
CA THR A 144 -21.14 8.26 2.33
C THR A 144 -20.05 7.34 2.89
N ILE A 145 -20.40 6.40 3.78
CA ILE A 145 -19.44 5.41 4.33
C ILE A 145 -18.73 4.65 3.21
N LEU A 146 -19.50 4.12 2.25
CA LEU A 146 -18.94 3.37 1.14
C LEU A 146 -18.03 4.25 0.27
N GLY A 147 -18.52 5.41 -0.16
CA GLY A 147 -17.78 6.28 -1.08
C GLY A 147 -16.51 6.86 -0.47
N PHE A 148 -16.53 7.21 0.82
CA PHE A 148 -15.37 7.73 1.52
C PHE A 148 -14.25 6.68 1.62
N TYR A 149 -14.55 5.49 2.13
CA TYR A 149 -13.55 4.42 2.26
C TYR A 149 -13.07 3.89 0.90
N LEU A 150 -13.94 3.84 -0.10
CA LEU A 150 -13.57 3.48 -1.47
C LEU A 150 -12.59 4.51 -2.06
N ALA A 151 -12.89 5.81 -1.93
CA ALA A 151 -12.03 6.88 -2.43
C ALA A 151 -10.68 6.90 -1.71
N LEU A 152 -10.65 6.73 -0.39
CA LEU A 152 -9.41 6.62 0.37
C LEU A 152 -8.58 5.41 -0.05
N THR A 153 -9.22 4.26 -0.24
CA THR A 153 -8.55 3.02 -0.65
C THR A 153 -7.94 3.15 -2.04
N ILE A 154 -8.75 3.57 -3.02
CA ILE A 154 -8.31 3.75 -4.41
C ILE A 154 -7.22 4.83 -4.47
N GLY A 155 -7.44 5.96 -3.80
CA GLY A 155 -6.48 7.06 -3.72
C GLY A 155 -5.15 6.59 -3.15
N ALA A 156 -5.15 5.92 -2.00
CA ALA A 156 -3.93 5.40 -1.39
C ALA A 156 -3.19 4.43 -2.33
N VAL A 157 -3.89 3.44 -2.89
CA VAL A 157 -3.26 2.46 -3.82
C VAL A 157 -2.66 3.17 -5.05
N LEU A 158 -3.39 4.10 -5.66
CA LEU A 158 -2.93 4.83 -6.84
C LEU A 158 -1.74 5.74 -6.52
N PHE A 159 -1.85 6.59 -5.50
CA PHE A 159 -0.78 7.51 -5.12
C PHE A 159 0.49 6.75 -4.75
N LYS A 160 0.39 5.72 -3.90
CA LYS A 160 1.57 4.93 -3.51
C LYS A 160 2.21 4.23 -4.71
N THR A 161 1.39 3.74 -5.64
CA THR A 161 1.89 3.08 -6.86
C THR A 161 2.57 4.04 -7.81
N VAL A 162 1.99 5.21 -8.03
CA VAL A 162 2.59 6.25 -8.88
C VAL A 162 3.89 6.75 -8.26
N ILE A 163 3.90 7.05 -6.96
CA ILE A 163 5.10 7.54 -6.25
C ILE A 163 6.20 6.47 -6.27
N THR A 164 5.94 5.28 -5.72
CA THR A 164 6.96 4.24 -5.57
C THR A 164 7.52 3.80 -6.93
N THR A 165 6.65 3.53 -7.91
CA THR A 165 7.10 3.08 -9.24
C THR A 165 7.75 4.21 -10.03
N GLY A 166 7.23 5.43 -9.91
CA GLY A 166 7.77 6.62 -10.56
C GLY A 166 9.19 6.94 -10.07
N GLU A 167 9.41 6.94 -8.75
CA GLU A 167 10.72 7.15 -8.16
C GLU A 167 11.72 6.08 -8.61
N VAL A 168 11.35 4.80 -8.52
CA VAL A 168 12.23 3.71 -8.97
C VAL A 168 12.56 3.85 -10.46
N SER A 169 11.61 4.27 -11.30
CA SER A 169 11.84 4.54 -12.72
C SER A 169 12.86 5.65 -12.94
N LEU A 170 12.75 6.76 -12.19
CA LEU A 170 13.70 7.87 -12.26
C LEU A 170 15.11 7.40 -11.86
N PHE A 171 15.27 6.69 -10.75
CA PHE A 171 16.58 6.18 -10.32
C PHE A 171 17.21 5.24 -11.35
N ILE A 172 16.42 4.36 -11.98
CA ILE A 172 16.90 3.46 -13.05
C ILE A 172 17.28 4.26 -14.30
N HIS A 173 16.53 5.31 -14.65
CA HIS A 173 16.82 6.17 -15.79
C HIS A 173 18.14 6.92 -15.60
N TYR A 174 18.30 7.62 -14.46
CA TYR A 174 19.54 8.35 -14.13
C TYR A 174 20.77 7.44 -14.12
N ALA A 175 20.65 6.22 -13.59
CA ALA A 175 21.74 5.25 -13.61
C ALA A 175 22.17 4.81 -15.01
N GLY A 176 21.20 4.67 -15.91
CA GLY A 176 21.46 4.28 -17.29
C GLY A 176 22.12 5.36 -18.13
N ASN A 177 21.91 6.64 -17.81
CA ASN A 177 22.59 7.75 -18.48
C ASN A 177 24.01 7.93 -17.97
N HIS A 178 24.23 7.80 -16.65
CA HIS A 178 25.55 7.96 -16.04
C HIS A 178 26.59 6.92 -16.51
N ASN A 179 26.13 5.71 -16.86
CA ASN A 179 26.99 4.66 -17.42
C ASN A 179 27.31 4.83 -18.92
N LYS A 180 26.65 5.78 -19.62
CA LYS A 180 26.96 6.10 -21.03
C LYS A 180 27.96 7.24 -21.17
N GLU A 181 28.17 8.00 -20.11
CA GLU A 181 29.08 9.15 -20.05
C GLU A 181 30.48 8.79 -19.52
N THR A 182 30.70 7.53 -19.15
CA THR A 182 31.98 6.93 -18.73
C THR A 182 32.39 5.84 -19.69
#